data_AF-A0A965HLF6-F1
#
_entry.id   AF-A0A965HLF6-F1
#
_cell.length_a   1.000
_cell.length_b   1.000
_cell.length_c   1.000
_cell.angle_alpha   90.00
_cell.angle_beta   90.00
_cell.angle_gamma   90.00
#
_symmetry.space_group_name_H-M   'P 1'
#
loop_
_entity.id
_entity.type
_entity.pdbx_description
1 polymer ?
#
loop_
_entity_poly.entity_id
_entity_poly.type
_entity_poly.pdbx_seq_one_letter_code
_entity_poly.pdbx_strand_id
1 'polypeptide(L)'
;MKTVRAANDSTKSDKLHEELVFYRGICIKPVEKKQVLEKIAKYGLNSNDQHWHKTEFVDHKGKLAKLLKKSDLTVQDVRPSKMVSNKFAGQTRVSIGAEPAVCACGDETGATYYALKHNRNEKEGKTEALIIKFKAPVKDTIVDGCDFMFTCMQFGASDQHKGKLVEIFGRESGKYYDLARKSAEQDFRIAIAYLAVQDPRIILNHYNNKTVIGGRWGTIFRSAFQIKLPIPAERIIDVFSPRLPIPSPEILVKDVR
;
A
#
# COMPACT_ATOMS: atom_id res chain seq x y z
N MET A 1 -12.17 -4.44 43.66
CA MET A 1 -12.65 -4.91 42.33
C MET A 1 -12.25 -3.86 41.30
N LYS A 2 -11.35 -4.20 40.37
CA LYS A 2 -10.94 -3.30 39.26
C LYS A 2 -11.91 -3.47 38.11
N THR A 3 -12.68 -2.43 37.81
CA THR A 3 -13.58 -2.39 36.66
C THR A 3 -12.75 -2.29 35.39
N VAL A 4 -12.61 -3.39 34.66
CA VAL A 4 -12.03 -3.41 33.32
C VAL A 4 -13.04 -2.75 32.38
N ARG A 5 -12.73 -1.55 31.91
CA ARG A 5 -13.51 -0.90 30.83
C ARG A 5 -13.38 -1.74 29.57
N ALA A 6 -14.49 -2.28 29.09
CA ALA A 6 -14.58 -2.88 27.77
C ALA A 6 -14.17 -1.84 26.73
N ALA A 7 -13.14 -2.14 25.94
CA ALA A 7 -12.80 -1.33 24.78
C ALA A 7 -13.97 -1.43 23.79
N ASN A 8 -14.58 -0.29 23.48
CA ASN A 8 -15.63 -0.19 22.47
C ASN A 8 -15.09 -0.71 21.14
N ASP A 9 -15.56 -1.89 20.73
CA ASP A 9 -15.29 -2.46 19.42
C ASP A 9 -16.15 -1.71 18.40
N SER A 10 -15.69 -0.52 18.01
CA SER A 10 -16.30 0.25 16.92
C SER A 10 -16.49 -0.66 15.71
N THR A 11 -17.70 -0.63 15.14
CA THR A 11 -18.07 -1.59 14.10
C THR A 11 -17.17 -1.41 12.88
N LYS A 12 -16.94 -2.48 12.10
CA LYS A 12 -16.13 -2.41 10.86
C LYS A 12 -16.58 -1.29 9.91
N SER A 13 -17.87 -0.92 9.95
CA SER A 13 -18.45 0.16 9.13
C SER A 13 -17.87 1.54 9.51
N ASP A 14 -17.72 1.81 10.80
CA ASP A 14 -17.28 3.12 11.29
C ASP A 14 -15.83 3.40 10.91
N LYS A 15 -14.98 2.36 10.89
CA LYS A 15 -13.55 2.47 10.54
C LYS A 15 -13.29 2.76 9.07
N LEU A 16 -14.23 2.48 8.17
CA LEU A 16 -14.05 2.72 6.73
C LEU A 16 -14.07 4.21 6.36
N HIS A 17 -14.72 5.03 7.19
CA HIS A 17 -14.87 6.47 6.97
C HIS A 17 -13.81 7.31 7.69
N GLU A 18 -12.97 6.69 8.51
CA GLU A 18 -11.84 7.36 9.15
C GLU A 18 -10.92 7.98 8.10
N GLU A 19 -10.65 9.28 8.25
CA GLU A 19 -9.72 10.01 7.38
C GLU A 19 -8.30 9.94 7.93
N LEU A 20 -7.37 9.51 7.08
CA LEU A 20 -5.96 9.39 7.39
C LEU A 20 -5.16 10.42 6.59
N VAL A 21 -4.00 10.81 7.13
CA VAL A 21 -3.07 11.73 6.46
C VAL A 21 -1.92 10.92 5.85
N PHE A 22 -1.72 11.06 4.55
CA PHE A 22 -0.69 10.37 3.78
C PHE A 22 0.32 11.35 3.19
N TYR A 23 1.46 10.79 2.82
CA TYR A 23 2.60 11.50 2.26
C TYR A 23 3.08 10.78 1.01
N ARG A 24 3.12 11.48 -0.12
CA ARG A 24 3.69 10.96 -1.37
C ARG A 24 4.97 11.70 -1.70
N GLY A 25 6.07 10.95 -1.80
CA GLY A 25 7.34 11.48 -2.26
C GLY A 25 7.50 11.37 -3.78
N ILE A 26 7.83 12.47 -4.43
CA ILE A 26 8.11 12.53 -5.88
C ILE A 26 9.46 13.21 -6.13
N CYS A 27 10.01 12.95 -7.31
CA CYS A 27 11.16 13.69 -7.84
C CYS A 27 10.82 14.16 -9.25
N ILE A 28 11.01 15.44 -9.52
CA ILE A 28 10.64 16.10 -10.77
C ILE A 28 11.84 16.86 -11.33
N LYS A 29 11.72 17.36 -12.56
CA LYS A 29 12.74 18.28 -13.10
C LYS A 29 12.60 19.64 -12.40
N PRO A 30 13.70 20.31 -12.03
CA PRO A 30 13.63 21.63 -11.40
C PRO A 30 12.79 22.64 -12.20
N VAL A 31 12.89 22.62 -13.53
CA VAL A 31 12.13 23.50 -14.43
C VAL A 31 10.60 23.27 -14.40
N GLU A 32 10.15 22.08 -13.98
CA GLU A 32 8.73 21.71 -13.90
C GLU A 32 8.12 22.09 -12.53
N LYS A 33 8.93 22.49 -11.53
CA LYS A 33 8.49 22.68 -10.14
C LYS A 33 7.27 23.58 -10.00
N LYS A 34 7.32 24.77 -10.60
CA LYS A 34 6.21 25.74 -10.51
C LYS A 34 4.91 25.17 -11.09
N GLN A 35 4.99 24.59 -12.29
CA GLN A 35 3.84 24.00 -12.97
C GLN A 35 3.24 22.83 -12.17
N VAL A 36 4.08 21.96 -11.61
CA VAL A 36 3.64 20.82 -10.78
C VAL A 36 2.92 21.31 -9.52
N LEU A 37 3.47 22.32 -8.83
CA LEU A 37 2.85 22.91 -7.65
C LEU A 37 1.48 23.53 -7.98
N GLU A 38 1.40 24.33 -9.04
CA GLU A 38 0.14 24.93 -9.51
C GLU A 38 -0.89 23.87 -9.88
N LYS A 39 -0.46 22.79 -10.54
CA LYS A 39 -1.33 21.69 -10.94
C LYS A 39 -1.90 20.94 -9.73
N ILE A 40 -1.07 20.61 -8.75
CA ILE A 40 -1.49 19.92 -7.53
C ILE A 40 -2.46 20.81 -6.74
N ALA A 41 -2.14 22.11 -6.60
CA ALA A 41 -3.00 23.05 -5.90
C ALA A 41 -4.37 23.21 -6.57
N LYS A 42 -4.41 23.20 -7.91
CA LYS A 42 -5.67 23.40 -8.66
C LYS A 42 -6.51 22.15 -8.82
N TYR A 43 -5.88 20.98 -9.02
CA TYR A 43 -6.58 19.76 -9.44
C TYR A 43 -6.36 18.56 -8.51
N GLY A 44 -5.48 18.66 -7.51
CA GLY A 44 -5.06 17.53 -6.70
C GLY A 44 -4.24 16.50 -7.49
N LEU A 45 -4.39 15.22 -7.17
CA LEU A 45 -3.74 14.10 -7.86
C LEU A 45 -4.77 13.36 -8.72
N ASN A 46 -4.52 13.32 -10.03
CA ASN A 46 -5.43 12.72 -10.99
C ASN A 46 -4.80 11.50 -11.68
N SER A 47 -5.66 10.58 -12.11
CA SER A 47 -5.27 9.37 -12.83
C SER A 47 -4.69 9.64 -14.21
N ASN A 48 -4.91 10.82 -14.80
CA ASN A 48 -4.39 11.16 -16.14
C ASN A 48 -3.01 11.82 -16.11
N ASP A 49 -2.43 12.05 -14.93
CA ASP A 49 -1.12 12.66 -14.84
C ASP A 49 0.01 11.68 -15.19
N GLN A 50 0.97 12.16 -15.97
CA GLN A 50 2.16 11.39 -16.34
C GLN A 50 3.24 11.38 -15.25
N HIS A 51 3.11 12.28 -14.26
CA HIS A 51 4.09 12.45 -13.19
C HIS A 51 4.03 11.34 -12.14
N TRP A 52 2.99 10.49 -12.16
CA TRP A 52 2.80 9.44 -11.16
C TRP A 52 2.91 8.06 -11.79
N HIS A 53 3.73 7.19 -11.21
CA HIS A 53 3.59 5.76 -11.45
C HIS A 53 2.20 5.33 -10.96
N LYS A 54 1.36 4.85 -11.88
CA LYS A 54 0.00 4.44 -11.60
C LYS A 54 0.02 2.98 -11.16
N THR A 55 -0.55 2.73 -10.00
CA THR A 55 -0.91 1.39 -9.58
C THR A 55 -2.40 1.20 -9.75
N GLU A 56 -2.83 -0.04 -9.64
CA GLU A 56 -4.22 -0.44 -9.83
C GLU A 56 -4.58 -1.43 -8.73
N PHE A 57 -5.79 -1.31 -8.19
CA PHE A 57 -6.35 -2.34 -7.32
C PHE A 57 -7.85 -2.53 -7.55
N VAL A 58 -8.38 -3.66 -7.06
CA VAL A 58 -9.83 -3.95 -7.05
C VAL A 58 -10.30 -3.90 -5.61
N ASP A 59 -11.37 -3.16 -5.36
CA ASP A 59 -11.97 -3.09 -4.04
C ASP A 59 -12.78 -4.36 -3.72
N HIS A 60 -12.25 -5.14 -2.78
CA HIS A 60 -12.87 -6.34 -2.24
C HIS A 60 -13.34 -6.17 -0.79
N LYS A 61 -13.25 -4.97 -0.20
CA LYS A 61 -13.58 -4.73 1.23
C LYS A 61 -14.99 -5.23 1.58
N GLY A 62 -15.97 -4.95 0.74
CA GLY A 62 -17.36 -5.41 0.89
C GLY A 62 -17.57 -6.92 0.64
N LYS A 63 -16.56 -7.62 0.11
CA LYS A 63 -16.62 -9.05 -0.27
C LYS A 63 -15.63 -9.92 0.53
N LEU A 64 -14.82 -9.34 1.42
CA LEU A 64 -13.79 -10.07 2.18
C LEU A 64 -14.31 -11.34 2.85
N ALA A 65 -15.42 -11.24 3.59
CA ALA A 65 -15.98 -12.39 4.30
C ALA A 65 -16.45 -13.52 3.37
N LYS A 66 -16.93 -13.17 2.17
CA LYS A 66 -17.34 -14.14 1.15
C LYS A 66 -16.12 -14.80 0.51
N LEU A 67 -15.13 -14.00 0.09
CA LEU A 67 -13.92 -14.49 -0.57
C LEU A 67 -13.05 -15.36 0.35
N LEU A 68 -12.97 -15.01 1.64
CA LEU A 68 -12.24 -15.81 2.64
C LEU A 68 -12.84 -17.19 2.90
N LYS A 69 -14.12 -17.41 2.54
CA LYS A 69 -14.80 -18.71 2.65
C LYS A 69 -14.68 -19.56 1.38
N LYS A 70 -14.14 -18.99 0.29
CA LYS A 70 -13.99 -19.69 -0.98
C LYS A 70 -12.83 -20.69 -0.88
N SER A 71 -13.12 -21.99 -0.99
CA SER A 71 -12.11 -23.06 -0.87
C SER A 71 -11.17 -23.14 -2.08
N ASP A 72 -11.67 -22.76 -3.26
CA ASP A 72 -10.95 -22.67 -4.54
C ASP A 72 -10.52 -21.22 -4.85
N LEU A 73 -10.19 -20.44 -3.81
CA LEU A 73 -9.74 -19.05 -4.00
C LEU A 73 -8.42 -19.02 -4.78
N THR A 74 -8.38 -18.24 -5.85
CA THR A 74 -7.19 -18.05 -6.69
C THR A 74 -6.86 -16.58 -6.85
N VAL A 75 -5.68 -16.29 -7.42
CA VAL A 75 -5.29 -14.91 -7.76
C VAL A 75 -6.26 -14.25 -8.76
N GLN A 76 -6.93 -15.03 -9.60
CA GLN A 76 -7.89 -14.50 -10.58
C GLN A 76 -9.14 -13.91 -9.92
N ASP A 77 -9.46 -14.35 -8.71
CA ASP A 77 -10.61 -13.83 -7.96
C ASP A 77 -10.36 -12.43 -7.37
N VAL A 78 -9.09 -12.09 -7.14
CA VAL A 78 -8.73 -10.93 -6.32
C VAL A 78 -7.87 -9.89 -7.02
N ARG A 79 -7.15 -10.28 -8.08
CA ARG A 79 -6.20 -9.40 -8.77
C ARG A 79 -6.92 -8.40 -9.68
N PRO A 80 -6.40 -7.16 -9.84
CA PRO A 80 -6.88 -6.16 -10.81
C PRO A 80 -6.63 -6.49 -12.27
N SER A 81 -6.25 -7.73 -12.60
CA SER A 81 -5.94 -8.11 -13.97
C SER A 81 -6.07 -9.61 -14.21
N LYS A 82 -6.41 -9.98 -15.45
CA LYS A 82 -6.34 -11.36 -15.95
C LYS A 82 -5.35 -11.49 -17.08
N MET A 83 -4.88 -12.71 -17.28
CA MET A 83 -4.24 -13.09 -18.53
C MET A 83 -5.33 -13.36 -19.57
N VAL A 84 -5.20 -12.78 -20.76
CA VAL A 84 -6.01 -13.08 -21.94
C VAL A 84 -5.10 -13.54 -23.07
N SER A 85 -5.55 -14.57 -23.78
CA SER A 85 -4.87 -15.03 -24.99
C SER A 85 -5.18 -14.07 -26.14
N ASN A 86 -4.13 -13.52 -26.73
CA ASN A 86 -4.15 -12.76 -27.96
C ASN A 86 -3.59 -13.65 -29.08
N LYS A 87 -4.37 -13.82 -30.16
CA LYS A 87 -4.01 -14.65 -31.32
C LYS A 87 -2.67 -14.24 -31.97
N PHE A 88 -2.20 -13.01 -31.78
CA PHE A 88 -0.98 -12.47 -32.40
C PHE A 88 0.18 -12.23 -31.44
N ALA A 89 -0.06 -12.20 -30.12
CA ALA A 89 0.93 -11.77 -29.12
C ALA A 89 1.10 -12.75 -27.94
N GLY A 90 0.55 -13.96 -28.04
CA GLY A 90 0.57 -14.92 -26.94
C GLY A 90 -0.39 -14.51 -25.82
N GLN A 91 0.02 -14.62 -24.56
CA GLN A 91 -0.79 -14.17 -23.42
C GLN A 91 -0.44 -12.73 -23.04
N THR A 92 -1.43 -11.85 -23.01
CA THR A 92 -1.28 -10.48 -22.49
C THR A 92 -2.10 -10.30 -21.22
N ARG A 93 -1.66 -9.39 -20.34
CA ARG A 93 -2.38 -9.06 -19.11
C ARG A 93 -3.28 -7.85 -19.38
N VAL A 94 -4.55 -7.97 -19.04
CA VAL A 94 -5.53 -6.88 -19.15
C VAL A 94 -6.12 -6.57 -17.79
N SER A 95 -6.26 -5.28 -17.48
CA SER A 95 -6.87 -4.82 -16.24
C SER A 95 -8.37 -5.10 -16.23
N ILE A 96 -8.92 -5.56 -15.10
CA ILE A 96 -10.36 -5.80 -14.92
C ILE A 96 -10.82 -5.14 -13.64
N GLY A 97 -11.80 -4.23 -13.75
CA GLY A 97 -12.39 -3.58 -12.57
C GLY A 97 -11.35 -2.87 -11.71
N ALA A 98 -10.22 -2.51 -12.31
CA ALA A 98 -9.11 -1.86 -11.67
C ALA A 98 -9.45 -0.38 -11.46
N GLU A 99 -9.27 0.09 -10.25
CA GLU A 99 -9.33 1.50 -9.94
C GLU A 99 -7.91 2.07 -9.95
N PRO A 100 -7.69 3.23 -10.59
CA PRO A 100 -6.38 3.87 -10.59
C PRO A 100 -6.03 4.27 -9.15
N ALA A 101 -4.78 4.06 -8.78
CA ALA A 101 -4.27 4.38 -7.47
C ALA A 101 -2.87 5.00 -7.54
N VAL A 102 -2.49 5.62 -6.43
CA VAL A 102 -1.19 6.23 -6.23
C VAL A 102 -0.54 5.68 -4.97
N CYS A 103 0.75 5.39 -5.02
CA CYS A 103 1.49 4.98 -3.84
C CYS A 103 1.77 6.16 -2.90
N ALA A 104 1.59 5.95 -1.60
CA ALA A 104 1.90 6.91 -0.54
C ALA A 104 2.30 6.19 0.75
N CYS A 105 2.92 6.92 1.67
CA CYS A 105 3.31 6.46 3.00
C CYS A 105 2.39 7.06 4.07
N GLY A 106 2.26 6.41 5.22
CA GLY A 106 1.54 6.96 6.38
C GLY A 106 2.31 8.07 7.11
N ASP A 107 3.59 8.27 6.79
CA ASP A 107 4.43 9.31 7.37
C ASP A 107 5.40 9.94 6.35
N GLU A 108 5.98 11.08 6.74
CA GLU A 108 6.97 11.80 5.93
C GLU A 108 8.25 10.98 5.73
N THR A 109 8.64 10.16 6.71
CA THR A 109 9.87 9.36 6.66
C THR A 109 9.92 8.42 5.46
N GLY A 110 8.85 7.65 5.21
CA GLY A 110 8.78 6.81 4.02
C GLY A 110 8.74 7.62 2.73
N ALA A 111 7.98 8.72 2.71
CA ALA A 111 7.86 9.57 1.54
C ALA A 111 9.20 10.24 1.16
N THR A 112 10.02 10.60 2.13
CA THR A 112 11.39 11.11 1.94
C THR A 112 12.26 10.12 1.15
N TYR A 113 12.25 8.83 1.51
CA TYR A 113 13.00 7.81 0.76
C TYR A 113 12.57 7.80 -0.71
N TYR A 114 11.26 7.86 -0.97
CA TYR A 114 10.76 7.88 -2.34
C TYR A 114 11.19 9.13 -3.11
N ALA A 115 11.11 10.31 -2.49
CA ALA A 115 11.46 11.57 -3.13
C ALA A 115 12.96 11.73 -3.41
N LEU A 116 13.81 11.31 -2.46
CA LEU A 116 15.26 11.54 -2.53
C LEU A 116 16.04 10.41 -3.21
N LYS A 117 15.52 9.18 -3.19
CA LYS A 117 16.25 7.99 -3.67
C LYS A 117 15.50 7.22 -4.73
N HIS A 118 14.30 6.71 -4.43
CA HIS A 118 13.60 5.80 -5.36
C HIS A 118 13.18 6.48 -6.67
N ASN A 119 12.58 7.67 -6.58
CA ASN A 119 12.03 8.38 -7.74
C ASN A 119 13.04 9.34 -8.37
N ARG A 120 14.21 9.52 -7.77
CA ARG A 120 15.29 10.35 -8.32
C ARG A 120 15.87 9.67 -9.55
N ASN A 121 15.99 10.43 -10.63
CA ASN A 121 16.58 9.95 -11.89
C ASN A 121 17.41 11.05 -12.53
N GLU A 122 18.72 11.02 -12.30
CA GLU A 122 19.66 12.03 -12.80
C GLU A 122 19.75 12.04 -14.33
N LYS A 123 19.63 10.87 -14.97
CA LYS A 123 19.65 10.75 -16.43
C LYS A 123 18.48 11.48 -17.09
N GLU A 124 17.33 11.51 -16.43
CA GLU A 124 16.12 12.24 -16.87
C GLU A 124 16.03 13.66 -16.31
N GLY A 125 17.02 14.11 -15.52
CA GLY A 125 17.03 15.42 -14.85
C GLY A 125 16.02 15.55 -13.70
N LYS A 126 15.45 14.44 -13.22
CA LYS A 126 14.53 14.41 -12.07
C LYS A 126 15.33 14.43 -10.78
N THR A 127 15.61 15.63 -10.28
CA THR A 127 16.46 15.87 -9.11
C THR A 127 15.80 16.74 -8.04
N GLU A 128 14.69 17.40 -8.35
CA GLU A 128 13.95 18.23 -7.41
C GLU A 128 12.94 17.37 -6.63
N ALA A 129 13.17 17.19 -5.33
CA ALA A 129 12.35 16.35 -4.47
C ALA A 129 11.20 17.13 -3.82
N LEU A 130 9.99 16.56 -3.89
CA LEU A 130 8.80 17.11 -3.25
C LEU A 130 8.04 16.03 -2.47
N ILE A 131 7.41 16.44 -1.38
CA ILE A 131 6.46 15.66 -0.58
C ILE A 131 5.09 16.30 -0.71
N ILE A 132 4.10 15.50 -1.10
CA ILE A 132 2.69 15.90 -1.16
C ILE A 132 1.99 15.29 0.05
N LYS A 133 1.47 16.12 0.94
CA LYS A 133 0.71 15.71 2.12
C LYS A 133 -0.78 15.87 1.83
N PHE A 134 -1.58 14.83 2.06
CA PHE A 134 -3.01 14.85 1.73
C PHE A 134 -3.83 13.93 2.64
N LYS A 135 -5.15 14.12 2.65
CA LYS A 135 -6.09 13.22 3.33
C LYS A 135 -6.67 12.19 2.39
N ALA A 136 -6.92 10.98 2.88
CA ALA A 136 -7.77 10.00 2.22
C ALA A 136 -8.47 9.09 3.25
N PRO A 137 -9.70 8.64 2.99
CA PRO A 137 -10.40 7.75 3.90
C PRO A 137 -9.91 6.31 3.76
N VAL A 138 -10.07 5.51 4.82
CA VAL A 138 -9.68 4.09 4.85
C VAL A 138 -10.35 3.29 3.72
N LYS A 139 -11.60 3.58 3.37
CA LYS A 139 -12.30 2.92 2.25
C LYS A 139 -11.54 3.04 0.91
N ASP A 140 -10.87 4.18 0.70
CA ASP A 140 -10.14 4.50 -0.53
C ASP A 140 -8.67 4.06 -0.44
N THR A 141 -8.29 3.35 0.62
CA THR A 141 -6.91 2.94 0.93
C THR A 141 -6.78 1.42 0.93
N ILE A 142 -5.65 0.91 0.44
CA ILE A 142 -5.19 -0.46 0.71
C ILE A 142 -3.70 -0.43 1.06
N VAL A 143 -3.21 -1.45 1.76
CA VAL A 143 -1.77 -1.62 2.00
C VAL A 143 -1.06 -1.97 0.68
N ASP A 144 0.08 -1.34 0.42
CA ASP A 144 0.98 -1.79 -0.66
C ASP A 144 1.80 -2.99 -0.18
N GLY A 145 1.25 -4.19 -0.38
CA GLY A 145 1.80 -5.42 0.17
C GLY A 145 2.99 -6.01 -0.60
N CYS A 146 3.28 -5.51 -1.81
CA CYS A 146 4.21 -6.12 -2.76
C CYS A 146 5.63 -6.33 -2.20
N ASP A 147 6.11 -5.36 -1.43
CA ASP A 147 7.50 -5.34 -0.96
C ASP A 147 7.76 -6.14 0.32
N PHE A 148 6.71 -6.47 1.08
CA PHE A 148 6.87 -7.13 2.38
C PHE A 148 5.79 -8.18 2.66
N MET A 149 4.52 -7.76 2.82
CA MET A 149 3.42 -8.66 3.22
C MET A 149 3.26 -9.84 2.26
N PHE A 150 3.31 -9.59 0.96
CA PHE A 150 3.15 -10.62 -0.06
C PHE A 150 4.28 -11.65 0.03
N THR A 151 5.52 -11.21 0.23
CA THR A 151 6.67 -12.10 0.44
C THR A 151 6.47 -12.96 1.69
N CYS A 152 6.04 -12.36 2.80
CA CYS A 152 5.78 -13.07 4.05
C CYS A 152 4.69 -14.14 3.90
N MET A 153 3.58 -13.80 3.24
CA MET A 153 2.46 -14.72 3.03
C MET A 153 2.79 -15.84 2.03
N GLN A 154 3.61 -15.53 1.02
CA GLN A 154 3.97 -16.47 -0.05
C GLN A 154 5.00 -17.51 0.39
N PHE A 155 6.05 -17.05 1.09
CA PHE A 155 7.24 -17.86 1.36
C PHE A 155 7.46 -18.13 2.84
N GLY A 156 6.79 -17.41 3.73
CA GLY A 156 7.05 -17.53 5.16
C GLY A 156 6.63 -18.90 5.70
N ALA A 157 7.58 -19.65 6.25
CA ALA A 157 7.36 -21.00 6.77
C ALA A 157 7.32 -21.11 8.31
N SER A 158 7.70 -20.06 9.05
CA SER A 158 7.92 -20.11 10.50
C SER A 158 6.99 -19.20 11.30
N ASP A 159 6.78 -19.54 12.57
CA ASP A 159 6.01 -18.70 13.50
C ASP A 159 6.72 -17.37 13.81
N GLN A 160 8.04 -17.32 13.63
CA GLN A 160 8.80 -16.07 13.71
C GLN A 160 8.36 -15.08 12.62
N HIS A 161 8.09 -15.56 11.39
CA HIS A 161 7.60 -14.71 10.30
C HIS A 161 6.20 -14.16 10.62
N LYS A 162 5.34 -15.00 11.19
CA LYS A 162 4.04 -14.56 11.71
C LYS A 162 4.19 -13.47 12.76
N GLY A 163 5.11 -13.63 13.72
CA GLY A 163 5.39 -12.65 14.76
C GLY A 163 5.74 -11.27 14.17
N LYS A 164 6.64 -11.24 13.19
CA LYS A 164 7.04 -10.01 12.49
C LYS A 164 5.90 -9.38 11.68
N LEU A 165 5.09 -10.21 11.01
CA LEU A 165 3.90 -9.73 10.31
C LEU A 165 2.87 -9.12 11.28
N VAL A 166 2.67 -9.72 12.45
CA VAL A 166 1.77 -9.21 13.49
C VAL A 166 2.30 -7.94 14.13
N GLU A 167 3.61 -7.83 14.29
CA GLU A 167 4.28 -6.62 14.79
C GLU A 167 4.00 -5.41 13.88
N ILE A 168 4.15 -5.60 12.56
CA ILE A 168 4.00 -4.53 11.57
C ILE A 168 2.53 -4.24 11.22
N PHE A 169 1.74 -5.29 10.98
CA PHE A 169 0.39 -5.17 10.41
C PHE A 169 -0.73 -5.45 11.43
N GLY A 170 -0.36 -5.67 12.70
CA GLY A 170 -1.26 -5.97 13.80
C GLY A 170 -1.82 -7.40 13.80
N ARG A 171 -2.52 -7.77 14.88
CA ARG A 171 -2.98 -9.15 15.14
C ARG A 171 -3.85 -9.75 14.04
N GLU A 172 -4.60 -8.94 13.30
CA GLU A 172 -5.45 -9.43 12.22
C GLU A 172 -4.64 -10.04 11.07
N SER A 173 -3.44 -9.53 10.79
CA SER A 173 -2.56 -10.09 9.76
C SER A 173 -2.19 -11.55 10.05
N GLY A 174 -2.06 -11.91 11.34
CA GLY A 174 -1.81 -13.28 11.77
C GLY A 174 -2.91 -14.27 11.35
N LYS A 175 -4.17 -13.84 11.29
CA LYS A 175 -5.29 -14.69 10.85
C LYS A 175 -5.21 -15.01 9.36
N TYR A 176 -4.85 -14.00 8.55
CA TYR A 176 -4.61 -14.20 7.12
C TYR A 176 -3.39 -15.09 6.89
N TYR A 177 -2.33 -14.91 7.68
CA TYR A 177 -1.14 -15.76 7.61
C TYR A 177 -1.45 -17.23 7.93
N ASP A 178 -2.18 -17.49 9.02
CA ASP A 178 -2.60 -18.85 9.38
C ASP A 178 -3.48 -19.48 8.29
N LEU A 179 -4.37 -18.69 7.67
CA LEU A 179 -5.21 -19.16 6.58
C LEU A 179 -4.39 -19.49 5.32
N ALA A 180 -3.45 -18.62 4.93
CA ALA A 180 -2.57 -18.85 3.79
C ALA A 180 -1.78 -20.16 3.96
N ARG A 181 -1.27 -20.43 5.17
CA ARG A 181 -0.47 -21.63 5.47
C ARG A 181 -1.24 -22.95 5.44
N LYS A 182 -2.57 -22.92 5.41
CA LYS A 182 -3.37 -24.15 5.27
C LYS A 182 -3.30 -24.76 3.87
N SER A 183 -2.73 -24.05 2.89
CA SER A 183 -2.61 -24.51 1.50
C SER A 183 -1.17 -24.54 1.02
N ALA A 184 -0.81 -25.61 0.32
CA ALA A 184 0.44 -25.72 -0.43
C ALA A 184 0.42 -24.92 -1.74
N GLU A 185 -0.77 -24.51 -2.21
CA GLU A 185 -0.95 -23.78 -3.45
C GLU A 185 -0.50 -22.31 -3.34
N GLN A 186 0.51 -21.94 -4.14
CA GLN A 186 1.05 -20.57 -4.16
C GLN A 186 -0.03 -19.54 -4.51
N ASP A 187 -0.88 -19.83 -5.50
CA ASP A 187 -1.93 -18.91 -5.94
C ASP A 187 -2.95 -18.61 -4.84
N PHE A 188 -3.28 -19.62 -4.02
CA PHE A 188 -4.15 -19.43 -2.85
C PHE A 188 -3.48 -18.49 -1.84
N ARG A 189 -2.20 -18.72 -1.50
CA ARG A 189 -1.46 -17.85 -0.56
C ARG A 189 -1.37 -16.41 -1.03
N ILE A 190 -1.11 -16.21 -2.32
CA ILE A 190 -1.10 -14.88 -2.94
C ILE A 190 -2.49 -14.25 -2.83
N ALA A 191 -3.55 -15.01 -3.11
CA ALA A 191 -4.90 -14.48 -3.05
C ALA A 191 -5.29 -14.04 -1.63
N ILE A 192 -4.92 -14.81 -0.61
CA ILE A 192 -5.11 -14.43 0.80
C ILE A 192 -4.36 -13.13 1.13
N ALA A 193 -3.14 -12.94 0.61
CA ALA A 193 -2.39 -11.70 0.79
C ALA A 193 -3.10 -10.48 0.16
N TYR A 194 -3.68 -10.64 -1.04
CA TYR A 194 -4.51 -9.60 -1.67
C TYR A 194 -5.76 -9.25 -0.85
N LEU A 195 -6.35 -10.21 -0.14
CA LEU A 195 -7.46 -9.93 0.77
C LEU A 195 -6.98 -9.24 2.06
N ALA A 196 -5.81 -9.63 2.58
CA ALA A 196 -5.24 -9.08 3.81
C ALA A 196 -4.94 -7.58 3.69
N VAL A 197 -4.36 -7.14 2.56
CA VAL A 197 -4.03 -5.73 2.34
C VAL A 197 -5.25 -4.79 2.31
N GLN A 198 -6.46 -5.35 2.23
CA GLN A 198 -7.70 -4.58 2.20
C GLN A 198 -8.46 -4.60 3.53
N ASP A 199 -8.08 -5.41 4.53
CA ASP A 199 -8.76 -5.39 5.83
C ASP A 199 -8.55 -4.02 6.50
N PRO A 200 -9.62 -3.26 6.82
CA PRO A 200 -9.50 -1.94 7.45
C PRO A 200 -8.65 -1.93 8.72
N ARG A 201 -8.67 -3.03 9.49
CA ARG A 201 -7.89 -3.15 10.72
C ARG A 201 -6.41 -3.31 10.42
N ILE A 202 -6.05 -4.02 9.34
CA ILE A 202 -4.66 -4.14 8.89
C ILE A 202 -4.17 -2.80 8.35
N ILE A 203 -5.00 -2.08 7.57
CA ILE A 203 -4.69 -0.73 7.07
C ILE A 203 -4.37 0.21 8.23
N LEU A 204 -5.24 0.28 9.25
CA LEU A 204 -5.07 1.14 10.42
C LEU A 204 -3.86 0.75 11.28
N ASN A 205 -3.60 -0.55 11.47
CA ASN A 205 -2.41 -0.99 12.20
C ASN A 205 -1.12 -0.64 11.44
N HIS A 206 -1.08 -0.89 10.14
CA HIS A 206 0.08 -0.54 9.30
C HIS A 206 0.29 0.98 9.25
N TYR A 207 -0.79 1.76 9.25
CA TYR A 207 -0.71 3.22 9.28
C TYR A 207 0.00 3.71 10.57
N ASN A 208 -0.28 3.04 11.68
CA ASN A 208 0.32 3.34 12.97
C ASN A 208 1.67 2.67 13.21
N ASN A 209 2.16 1.83 12.28
CA ASN A 209 3.45 1.16 12.42
C ASN A 209 4.58 2.17 12.59
N LYS A 210 5.47 1.92 13.55
CA LYS A 210 6.64 2.74 13.83
C LYS A 210 7.95 2.08 13.40
N THR A 211 7.92 0.78 13.12
CA THR A 211 9.09 -0.01 12.73
C THR A 211 9.45 0.27 11.26
N VAL A 212 10.69 0.66 11.00
CA VAL A 212 11.18 0.88 9.65
C VAL A 212 11.48 -0.46 8.97
N ILE A 213 10.91 -0.65 7.78
CA ILE A 213 10.96 -1.88 7.01
C ILE A 213 11.87 -1.68 5.79
N GLY A 214 12.75 -2.65 5.54
CA GLY A 214 13.45 -2.81 4.27
C GLY A 214 12.74 -3.83 3.38
N GLY A 215 12.12 -3.35 2.30
CA GLY A 215 11.39 -4.18 1.35
C GLY A 215 12.26 -4.96 0.37
N ARG A 216 11.61 -5.79 -0.46
CA ARG A 216 12.25 -6.71 -1.41
C ARG A 216 13.26 -6.06 -2.36
N TRP A 217 12.99 -4.82 -2.78
CA TRP A 217 13.83 -4.10 -3.73
C TRP A 217 14.74 -3.07 -3.05
N GLY A 218 15.00 -3.23 -1.74
CA GLY A 218 15.74 -2.25 -0.96
C GLY A 218 14.97 -0.95 -0.72
N THR A 219 13.65 -1.00 -0.85
CA THR A 219 12.71 0.07 -0.45
C THR A 219 12.75 0.25 1.06
N ILE A 220 12.67 1.49 1.54
CA ILE A 220 12.72 1.80 2.98
C ILE A 220 11.48 2.60 3.35
N PHE A 221 10.65 2.06 4.24
CA PHE A 221 9.39 2.67 4.66
C PHE A 221 8.92 2.10 6.00
N ARG A 222 8.15 2.86 6.78
CA ARG A 222 7.37 2.28 7.89
C ARG A 222 6.05 1.72 7.38
N SER A 223 5.42 2.46 6.48
CA SER A 223 4.17 2.06 5.87
C SER A 223 4.10 2.49 4.42
N ALA A 224 3.38 1.70 3.63
CA ALA A 224 3.21 1.89 2.21
C ALA A 224 1.78 1.49 1.84
N PHE A 225 1.12 2.33 1.06
CA PHE A 225 -0.29 2.22 0.71
C PHE A 225 -0.50 2.53 -0.76
N GLN A 226 -1.57 1.98 -1.32
CA GLN A 226 -2.15 2.43 -2.57
C GLN A 226 -3.45 3.17 -2.24
N ILE A 227 -3.54 4.42 -2.71
CA ILE A 227 -4.68 5.30 -2.47
C ILE A 227 -5.42 5.51 -3.78
N LYS A 228 -6.74 5.27 -3.77
CA LYS A 228 -7.60 5.46 -4.93
C LYS A 228 -7.52 6.89 -5.45
N LEU A 229 -7.42 7.03 -6.77
CA LEU A 229 -7.48 8.29 -7.50
C LEU A 229 -8.90 8.54 -8.04
N PRO A 230 -9.30 9.81 -8.22
CA PRO A 230 -8.53 11.02 -7.93
C PRO A 230 -8.49 11.37 -6.44
N ILE A 231 -7.41 12.06 -6.02
CA ILE A 231 -7.35 12.79 -4.75
C ILE A 231 -7.62 14.25 -5.07
N PRO A 232 -8.76 14.82 -4.66
CA PRO A 232 -9.16 16.15 -5.07
C PRO A 232 -8.33 17.23 -4.35
N ALA A 233 -8.31 18.44 -4.92
CA ALA A 233 -7.45 19.54 -4.46
C ALA A 233 -7.70 19.92 -2.99
N GLU A 234 -8.95 19.91 -2.54
CA GLU A 234 -9.35 20.22 -1.16
C GLU A 234 -8.84 19.20 -0.13
N ARG A 235 -8.38 18.02 -0.56
CA ARG A 235 -7.73 17.03 0.31
C ARG A 235 -6.22 17.19 0.36
N ILE A 236 -5.62 18.02 -0.50
CA ILE A 236 -4.20 18.38 -0.41
C ILE A 236 -4.02 19.32 0.78
N ILE A 237 -3.17 18.91 1.71
CA ILE A 237 -2.84 19.70 2.91
C ILE A 237 -1.66 20.63 2.61
N ASP A 238 -0.60 20.09 1.99
CA ASP A 238 0.64 20.82 1.75
C ASP A 238 1.51 20.14 0.67
N VAL A 239 2.39 20.91 0.04
CA VAL A 239 3.44 20.42 -0.85
C VAL A 239 4.76 21.10 -0.51
N PHE A 240 5.75 20.34 -0.07
CA PHE A 240 7.00 20.88 0.49
C PHE A 240 8.21 19.99 0.16
N SER A 241 9.43 20.51 0.33
CA SER A 241 10.65 19.73 0.14
C SER A 241 10.89 18.79 1.35
N PRO A 242 11.42 17.57 1.15
CA PRO A 242 11.67 16.63 2.25
C PRO A 242 12.54 17.25 3.36
N ARG A 243 12.16 17.07 4.63
CA ARG A 243 12.89 17.64 5.79
C ARG A 243 13.60 16.59 6.63
N LEU A 244 13.18 15.33 6.51
CA LEU A 244 13.73 14.21 7.27
C LEU A 244 14.86 13.52 6.51
N PRO A 245 15.82 12.89 7.22
CA PRO A 245 16.75 11.96 6.58
C PRO A 245 16.06 10.63 6.20
N ILE A 246 16.69 9.87 5.30
CA ILE A 246 16.28 8.49 5.02
C ILE A 246 16.69 7.62 6.23
N PRO A 247 15.78 6.87 6.86
CA PRO A 247 16.10 6.05 8.01
C PRO A 247 16.83 4.76 7.60
N SER A 248 17.41 4.07 8.59
CA SER A 248 17.88 2.69 8.44
C SER A 248 16.73 1.71 8.74
N PRO A 249 16.62 0.59 8.00
CA PRO A 249 15.62 -0.43 8.29
C PRO A 249 15.94 -1.18 9.60
N GLU A 250 14.91 -1.41 10.41
CA GLU A 250 14.95 -2.22 11.63
C GLU A 250 14.63 -3.69 11.34
N ILE A 251 13.81 -3.95 10.32
CA ILE A 251 13.47 -5.28 9.82
C ILE A 251 13.72 -5.32 8.32
N LEU A 252 14.41 -6.35 7.81
CA LEU A 252 14.56 -6.58 6.38
C LEU A 252 13.64 -7.72 5.93
N VAL A 253 13.07 -7.62 4.73
CA VAL A 253 12.22 -8.68 4.19
C VAL A 253 12.97 -10.01 4.01
N LYS A 254 14.30 -9.96 3.84
CA LYS A 254 15.13 -11.16 3.76
C LYS A 254 15.19 -11.94 5.08
N ASP A 255 14.92 -11.28 6.20
CA ASP A 255 14.89 -11.88 7.53
C ASP A 255 13.56 -12.63 7.78
N VAL A 256 12.62 -12.54 6.82
CA VAL A 256 11.30 -13.19 6.86
C VAL A 256 11.00 -13.99 5.58
N ARG A 257 12.01 -14.21 4.73
CA ARG A 257 11.94 -15.03 3.51
C ARG A 257 12.37 -16.46 3.80
#